data_AF-A0A3A4VQF8-F1
#
_entry.id   AF-A0A3A4VQF8-F1
#
_cell.length_a   1.000
_cell.length_b   1.000
_cell.length_c   1.000
_cell.angle_alpha   90.00
_cell.angle_beta   90.00
_cell.angle_gamma   90.00
#
_symmetry.space_group_name_H-M   'P 1'
#
loop_
_entity.id
_entity.type
_entity.pdbx_description
1 polymer ?
#
loop_
_entity_poly.entity_id
_entity_poly.type
_entity_poly.pdbx_seq_one_letter_code
_entity_poly.pdbx_strand_id
1 'polypeptide(L)'
;MDSEQLFQVHMPEVDIRPGLDDIFNQAKSLAEEETILADGTHLRHVVIISPGRLLLIKDSYPPDTLPLESRIVLEDLLPSDRSLKIAVIAYTYMDALRADIRKAIPFFDYLLGFAYLGHAVWIFEGHASVLEIGCQGADYVLIDQCMLPFLAPDWEQVIKTKAGVANVRILAVPN
;
A
#
# COMPACT_ATOMS: atom_id res chain seq x y z
N MET A 1 5.32 13.22 -21.97
CA MET A 1 4.23 12.23 -21.84
C MET A 1 2.95 13.00 -21.69
N ASP A 2 1.89 12.62 -22.39
CA ASP A 2 0.59 13.26 -22.23
C ASP A 2 0.04 12.96 -20.82
N SER A 3 -0.66 13.91 -20.20
CA SER A 3 -1.08 13.76 -18.78
C SER A 3 -2.02 12.57 -18.56
N GLU A 4 -2.79 12.19 -19.59
CA GLU A 4 -3.70 11.03 -19.53
C GLU A 4 -2.94 9.70 -19.65
N GLN A 5 -1.86 9.65 -20.44
CA GLN A 5 -1.03 8.45 -20.57
C GLN A 5 -0.30 8.10 -19.26
N LEU A 6 -0.04 9.11 -18.42
CA LEU A 6 0.65 8.93 -17.14
C LEU A 6 -0.12 8.05 -16.15
N PHE A 7 -1.45 8.16 -16.17
CA PHE A 7 -2.35 7.42 -15.28
C PHE A 7 -2.96 6.18 -15.95
N GLN A 8 -2.51 5.84 -17.17
CA GLN A 8 -2.88 4.59 -17.79
C GLN A 8 -2.17 3.43 -17.07
N VAL A 9 -2.94 2.71 -16.26
CA VAL A 9 -2.43 1.62 -15.41
C VAL A 9 -1.82 0.52 -16.28
N HIS A 10 -0.65 0.06 -15.84
CA HIS A 10 0.10 -1.07 -16.39
C HIS A 10 1.03 -1.61 -15.31
N MET A 11 1.61 -2.81 -15.51
CA MET A 11 2.72 -3.27 -14.68
C MET A 11 3.98 -2.46 -15.04
N PRO A 12 4.53 -1.64 -14.14
CA PRO A 12 5.74 -0.86 -14.45
C PRO A 12 6.96 -1.77 -14.61
N GLU A 13 7.99 -1.27 -15.29
CA GLU A 13 9.30 -1.91 -15.27
C GLU A 13 9.88 -1.85 -13.85
N VAL A 14 10.30 -3.01 -13.34
CA VAL A 14 10.80 -3.16 -11.97
C VAL A 14 12.29 -3.48 -11.94
N ASP A 15 12.99 -2.97 -10.92
CA ASP A 15 14.35 -3.40 -10.63
C ASP A 15 14.32 -4.78 -9.94
N ILE A 16 14.96 -5.76 -10.56
CA ILE A 16 15.11 -7.15 -10.09
C ILE A 16 16.59 -7.40 -9.82
N ARG A 17 16.94 -7.49 -8.55
CA ARG A 17 18.31 -7.69 -8.08
C ARG A 17 18.34 -8.48 -6.77
N PRO A 18 19.49 -8.99 -6.33
CA PRO A 18 19.62 -9.56 -4.99
C PRO A 18 19.28 -8.55 -3.88
N GLY A 19 18.80 -9.02 -2.73
CA GLY A 19 18.52 -8.19 -1.56
C GLY A 19 17.14 -7.51 -1.55
N LEU A 20 16.20 -7.95 -2.39
CA LEU A 20 14.82 -7.41 -2.37
C LEU A 20 14.12 -7.72 -1.05
N ASP A 21 14.39 -8.87 -0.42
CA ASP A 21 13.88 -9.22 0.90
C ASP A 21 14.18 -8.16 1.95
N ASP A 22 15.41 -7.64 1.98
CA ASP A 22 15.83 -6.62 2.93
C ASP A 22 15.05 -5.31 2.73
N ILE A 23 14.80 -4.92 1.48
CA ILE A 23 14.03 -3.71 1.15
C ILE A 23 12.58 -3.85 1.60
N PHE A 24 11.96 -4.99 1.34
CA PHE A 24 10.58 -5.23 1.76
C PHE A 24 10.44 -5.39 3.27
N ASN A 25 11.41 -6.04 3.94
CA ASN A 25 11.43 -6.11 5.40
C ASN A 25 11.62 -4.72 6.01
N GLN A 26 12.50 -3.89 5.46
CA GLN A 26 12.65 -2.50 5.88
C GLN A 26 11.35 -1.71 5.71
N ALA A 27 10.67 -1.85 4.57
CA ALA A 27 9.40 -1.17 4.34
C ALA A 27 8.32 -1.56 5.36
N LYS A 28 8.23 -2.85 5.70
CA LYS A 28 7.29 -3.36 6.73
C LYS A 28 7.62 -2.83 8.11
N SER A 29 8.90 -2.84 8.50
CA SER A 29 9.34 -2.27 9.78
C SER A 29 9.05 -0.77 9.86
N LEU A 30 9.38 -0.01 8.80
CA LEU A 30 9.06 1.42 8.75
C LEU A 30 7.56 1.67 8.90
N ALA A 31 6.71 0.89 8.22
CA ALA A 31 5.26 1.05 8.32
C ALA A 31 4.69 0.83 9.75
N GLU A 32 5.44 0.21 10.66
CA GLU A 32 5.09 0.06 12.08
C GLU A 32 5.58 1.24 12.95
N GLU A 33 6.45 2.10 12.42
CA GLU A 33 7.04 3.26 13.11
C GLU A 33 6.13 4.50 13.03
N GLU A 34 6.62 5.61 13.60
CA GLU A 34 5.97 6.91 13.61
C GLU A 34 6.96 8.00 13.21
N THR A 35 6.48 8.98 12.47
CA THR A 35 7.20 10.24 12.22
C THR A 35 6.97 11.16 13.42
N ILE A 36 8.04 11.59 14.10
CA ILE A 36 7.98 12.53 15.21
C ILE A 36 8.27 13.94 14.69
N LEU A 37 7.27 14.82 14.77
CA LEU A 37 7.41 16.23 14.39
C LEU A 37 8.16 17.03 15.46
N ALA A 38 8.61 18.24 15.09
CA ALA A 38 9.37 19.12 15.99
C ALA A 38 8.61 19.57 17.25
N ASP A 39 7.28 19.57 17.19
CA ASP A 39 6.40 19.87 18.33
C ASP A 39 6.10 18.64 19.21
N GLY A 40 6.69 17.49 18.87
CA GLY A 40 6.46 16.22 19.55
C GLY A 40 5.23 15.47 19.07
N THR A 41 4.53 15.91 18.02
CA THR A 41 3.42 15.16 17.43
C THR A 41 3.92 13.88 16.78
N HIS A 42 3.26 12.76 17.07
CA HIS A 42 3.52 11.47 16.45
C HIS A 42 2.55 11.24 15.29
N LEU A 43 3.07 11.05 14.08
CA LEU A 43 2.28 10.70 12.90
C LEU A 43 2.57 9.26 12.49
N ARG A 44 1.51 8.48 12.33
CA ARG A 44 1.57 7.21 11.59
C ARG A 44 1.73 7.49 10.10
N HIS A 45 2.19 6.52 9.33
CA HIS A 45 2.43 6.74 7.91
C HIS A 45 2.21 5.49 7.07
N VAL A 46 2.12 5.70 5.76
CA VAL A 46 2.11 4.64 4.74
C VAL A 46 3.46 4.60 4.05
N VAL A 47 3.97 3.41 3.77
CA VAL A 47 5.23 3.21 3.03
C VAL A 47 4.93 2.73 1.61
N ILE A 48 5.48 3.41 0.61
CA ILE A 48 5.34 3.03 -0.80
C ILE A 48 6.68 2.52 -1.31
N ILE A 49 6.69 1.29 -1.81
CA ILE A 49 7.82 0.67 -2.48
C ILE A 49 7.63 0.94 -3.97
N SER A 50 8.50 1.78 -4.53
CA SER A 50 8.50 2.05 -5.96
C SER A 50 9.01 0.86 -6.79
N PRO A 51 8.75 0.83 -8.10
CA PRO A 51 9.29 -0.19 -9.00
C PRO A 51 10.83 -0.23 -9.01
N GLY A 52 11.47 0.93 -8.84
CA GLY A 52 12.92 1.09 -8.65
C GLY A 52 13.40 0.84 -7.21
N ARG A 53 12.54 0.32 -6.34
CA ARG A 53 12.83 -0.12 -4.96
C ARG A 53 13.25 0.98 -3.99
N LEU A 54 12.92 2.24 -4.30
CA LEU A 54 12.93 3.34 -3.34
C LEU A 54 11.72 3.24 -2.41
N LEU A 55 11.93 3.55 -1.14
CA LEU A 55 10.89 3.65 -0.12
C LEU A 55 10.45 5.12 0.01
N LEU A 56 9.16 5.38 -0.18
CA LEU A 56 8.55 6.70 0.02
C LEU A 56 7.64 6.63 1.24
N ILE A 57 7.82 7.56 2.19
CA ILE A 57 6.97 7.67 3.36
C ILE A 57 5.93 8.77 3.13
N LYS A 58 4.68 8.50 3.49
CA LYS A 58 3.58 9.46 3.47
C LYS A 58 2.89 9.47 4.81
N ASP A 59 3.12 10.55 5.55
CA ASP A 59 2.50 10.77 6.85
C ASP A 59 0.97 10.82 6.72
N SER A 60 0.33 10.22 7.71
CA SER A 60 -1.11 10.26 7.91
C SER A 60 -1.51 11.55 8.63
N TYR A 61 -2.78 11.64 9.00
CA TYR A 61 -3.38 12.76 9.70
C TYR A 61 -2.85 12.83 11.15
N PRO A 62 -2.74 14.03 11.73
CA PRO A 62 -2.42 14.17 13.15
C PRO A 62 -3.46 13.46 14.03
N PRO A 63 -3.09 12.97 15.22
CA PRO A 63 -4.02 12.34 16.15
C PRO A 63 -5.26 13.19 16.41
N ASP A 64 -6.42 12.54 16.56
CA ASP A 64 -7.72 13.14 16.85
C ASP A 64 -8.24 14.15 15.80
N THR A 65 -7.67 14.17 14.59
CA THR A 65 -8.13 15.06 13.50
C THR A 65 -9.06 14.39 12.49
N LEU A 66 -9.17 13.05 12.50
CA LEU A 66 -10.05 12.34 11.58
C LEU A 66 -11.52 12.45 12.04
N PRO A 67 -12.45 12.94 11.20
CA PRO A 67 -13.86 13.02 11.55
C PRO A 67 -14.46 11.65 11.92
N LEU A 68 -15.42 11.64 12.86
CA LEU A 68 -16.07 10.40 13.31
C LEU A 68 -16.71 9.61 12.15
N GLU A 69 -17.35 10.29 11.21
CA GLU A 69 -17.95 9.65 10.03
C GLU A 69 -16.90 8.93 9.17
N SER A 70 -15.76 9.57 8.92
CA SER A 70 -14.64 8.96 8.19
C SER A 70 -14.05 7.78 8.94
N ARG A 71 -13.97 7.87 10.27
CA ARG A 71 -13.53 6.76 11.13
C ARG A 71 -14.47 5.55 11.00
N ILE A 72 -15.78 5.76 11.13
CA ILE A 72 -16.78 4.66 11.01
C ILE A 72 -16.64 3.93 9.68
N VAL A 73 -16.49 4.65 8.57
CA VAL A 73 -16.31 4.05 7.23
C VAL A 73 -15.05 3.17 7.17
N LEU A 74 -13.95 3.60 7.80
CA LEU A 74 -12.72 2.79 7.85
C LEU A 74 -12.88 1.55 8.72
N GLU A 75 -13.56 1.67 9.86
CA GLU A 75 -13.81 0.57 10.80
C GLU A 75 -14.78 -0.49 10.22
N ASP A 76 -15.70 -0.07 9.35
CA ASP A 76 -16.55 -0.98 8.55
C ASP A 76 -15.74 -1.76 7.50
N LEU A 77 -14.67 -1.14 6.96
CA LEU A 77 -13.80 -1.80 6.00
C LEU A 77 -12.85 -2.78 6.69
N LEU A 78 -12.16 -2.37 7.75
CA LEU A 78 -11.19 -3.22 8.45
C LEU A 78 -11.36 -3.12 9.97
N PRO A 79 -11.17 -4.23 10.70
CA PRO A 79 -11.22 -4.21 12.16
C PRO A 79 -10.22 -3.21 12.75
N SER A 80 -10.70 -2.31 13.62
CA SER A 80 -9.87 -1.32 14.33
C SER A 80 -9.59 -1.68 15.80
N ASP A 81 -10.05 -2.84 16.27
CA ASP A 81 -9.82 -3.34 17.62
C ASP A 81 -8.37 -3.81 17.84
N ARG A 82 -7.61 -3.97 16.75
CA ARG A 82 -6.18 -4.34 16.74
C ARG A 82 -5.43 -3.70 15.58
N SER A 83 -4.13 -3.56 15.73
CA SER A 83 -3.24 -3.22 14.61
C SER A 83 -3.20 -4.39 13.62
N LEU A 84 -3.29 -4.07 12.33
CA LEU A 84 -3.22 -5.01 11.22
C LEU A 84 -2.02 -4.65 10.35
N LYS A 85 -1.39 -5.66 9.77
CA LYS A 85 -0.37 -5.51 8.73
C LYS A 85 -1.02 -5.63 7.36
N ILE A 86 -0.98 -4.56 6.57
CA ILE A 86 -1.73 -4.42 5.33
C ILE A 86 -0.75 -4.23 4.17
N ALA A 87 -0.67 -5.24 3.31
CA ALA A 87 0.00 -5.13 2.02
C ALA A 87 -0.99 -4.62 0.97
N VAL A 88 -0.57 -3.64 0.17
CA VAL A 88 -1.41 -3.04 -0.87
C VAL A 88 -0.73 -3.20 -2.23
N ILE A 89 -1.47 -3.74 -3.20
CA ILE A 89 -1.06 -3.81 -4.59
C ILE A 89 -1.76 -2.68 -5.35
N ALA A 90 -0.99 -1.69 -5.79
CA ALA A 90 -1.51 -0.51 -6.49
C ALA A 90 -0.50 0.02 -7.52
N TYR A 91 -0.90 0.99 -8.33
CA TYR A 91 -0.04 1.54 -9.38
C TYR A 91 1.01 2.51 -8.81
N THR A 92 2.21 1.98 -8.51
CA THR A 92 3.32 2.73 -7.88
C THR A 92 4.27 3.38 -8.88
N TYR A 93 3.86 3.60 -10.13
CA TYR A 93 4.70 4.24 -11.14
C TYR A 93 5.13 5.66 -10.70
N MET A 94 6.43 5.89 -10.63
CA MET A 94 7.02 7.05 -9.94
C MET A 94 6.56 8.39 -10.50
N ASP A 95 6.46 8.53 -11.82
CA ASP A 95 6.03 9.80 -12.41
C ASP A 95 4.55 10.08 -12.11
N ALA A 96 3.71 9.04 -12.05
CA ALA A 96 2.29 9.16 -11.71
C ALA A 96 2.12 9.55 -10.23
N LEU A 97 2.85 8.88 -9.34
CA LEU A 97 2.87 9.21 -7.90
C LEU A 97 3.32 10.65 -7.64
N ARG A 98 4.31 11.14 -8.39
CA ARG A 98 4.81 12.52 -8.29
C ARG A 98 3.82 13.54 -8.82
N ALA A 99 3.13 13.22 -9.92
CA ALA A 99 2.15 14.11 -10.51
C ALA A 99 0.89 14.22 -9.66
N ASP A 100 0.31 13.07 -9.27
CA ASP A 100 -0.88 13.01 -8.41
C ASP A 100 -1.05 11.60 -7.82
N ILE A 101 -0.71 11.44 -6.54
CA ILE A 101 -0.83 10.17 -5.84
C ILE A 101 -2.28 9.66 -5.75
N ARG A 102 -3.28 10.55 -5.72
CA ARG A 102 -4.69 10.14 -5.63
C ARG A 102 -5.23 9.67 -6.97
N LYS A 103 -4.64 10.13 -8.08
CA LYS A 103 -4.96 9.54 -9.40
C LYS A 103 -4.22 8.24 -9.64
N ALA A 104 -3.00 8.10 -9.12
CA ALA A 104 -2.25 6.85 -9.21
C ALA A 104 -2.83 5.76 -8.29
N ILE A 105 -3.32 6.13 -7.11
CA ILE A 105 -3.92 5.25 -6.11
C ILE A 105 -5.25 5.88 -5.63
N PRO A 106 -6.39 5.59 -6.28
CA PRO A 106 -7.67 6.25 -6.02
C PRO A 106 -8.20 6.16 -4.58
N PHE A 107 -7.79 5.13 -3.83
CA PHE A 107 -8.18 4.92 -2.44
C PHE A 107 -7.08 5.32 -1.43
N PHE A 108 -6.11 6.14 -1.85
CA PHE A 108 -4.97 6.50 -1.00
C PHE A 108 -5.36 7.13 0.33
N ASP A 109 -6.43 7.95 0.37
CA ASP A 109 -6.90 8.57 1.60
C ASP A 109 -7.45 7.54 2.62
N TYR A 110 -7.99 6.41 2.16
CA TYR A 110 -8.34 5.29 3.04
C TYR A 110 -7.10 4.62 3.62
N LEU A 111 -6.02 4.52 2.84
CA LEU A 111 -4.74 3.95 3.32
C LEU A 111 -4.11 4.82 4.40
N LEU A 112 -4.14 6.14 4.23
CA LEU A 112 -3.76 7.08 5.29
C LEU A 112 -4.67 6.90 6.51
N GLY A 113 -5.99 6.75 6.30
CA GLY A 113 -6.95 6.45 7.35
C GLY A 113 -6.64 5.17 8.13
N PHE A 114 -6.25 4.08 7.45
CA PHE A 114 -5.83 2.84 8.09
C PHE A 114 -4.56 3.02 8.92
N ALA A 115 -3.57 3.76 8.39
CA ALA A 115 -2.39 4.12 9.17
C ALA A 115 -2.74 4.95 10.41
N TYR A 116 -3.67 5.91 10.28
CA TYR A 116 -4.19 6.71 11.39
C TYR A 116 -4.84 5.84 12.48
N LEU A 117 -5.58 4.79 12.11
CA LEU A 117 -6.15 3.82 13.04
C LEU A 117 -5.12 2.87 13.68
N GLY A 118 -3.83 3.03 13.35
CA GLY A 118 -2.73 2.27 13.92
C GLY A 118 -2.37 0.99 13.14
N HIS A 119 -2.87 0.82 11.92
CA HIS A 119 -2.44 -0.27 11.04
C HIS A 119 -1.09 0.04 10.39
N ALA A 120 -0.28 -0.98 10.15
CA ALA A 120 0.93 -0.86 9.35
C ALA A 120 0.58 -1.09 7.88
N VAL A 121 0.85 -0.10 7.02
CA VAL A 121 0.44 -0.13 5.60
C VAL A 121 1.66 0.05 4.70
N TRP A 122 1.90 -0.92 3.81
CA TRP A 122 2.89 -0.80 2.75
C TRP A 122 2.29 -1.09 1.37
N ILE A 123 2.74 -0.36 0.36
CA ILE A 123 2.23 -0.40 -1.01
C ILE A 123 3.33 -0.81 -1.98
N PHE A 124 3.02 -1.69 -2.93
CA PHE A 124 3.91 -2.06 -4.03
C PHE A 124 3.11 -2.40 -5.29
N GLU A 125 3.80 -2.67 -6.40
CA GLU A 125 3.20 -2.86 -7.73
C GLU A 125 2.61 -4.26 -7.99
N GLY A 126 2.92 -5.25 -7.15
CA GLY A 126 2.43 -6.63 -7.34
C GLY A 126 3.17 -7.46 -8.39
N HIS A 127 4.33 -7.03 -8.88
CA HIS A 127 5.11 -7.77 -9.88
C HIS A 127 5.47 -9.17 -9.37
N ALA A 128 5.43 -10.17 -10.25
CA ALA A 128 5.59 -11.59 -9.90
C ALA A 128 6.89 -11.90 -9.15
N SER A 129 7.98 -11.17 -9.43
CA SER A 129 9.28 -11.35 -8.78
C SER A 129 9.30 -10.98 -7.29
N VAL A 130 8.33 -10.21 -6.83
CA VAL A 130 8.25 -9.73 -5.43
C VAL A 130 6.89 -9.99 -4.79
N LEU A 131 5.93 -10.59 -5.51
CA LEU A 131 4.57 -10.78 -5.03
C LEU A 131 4.52 -11.57 -3.71
N GLU A 132 5.29 -12.65 -3.62
CA GLU A 132 5.37 -13.46 -2.40
C GLU A 132 5.92 -12.65 -1.22
N ILE A 133 7.11 -12.07 -1.38
CA ILE A 133 7.82 -11.30 -0.34
C ILE A 133 6.99 -10.07 0.07
N GLY A 134 6.35 -9.41 -0.90
CA GLY A 134 5.52 -8.23 -0.68
C GLY A 134 4.26 -8.50 0.13
N CYS A 135 3.68 -9.70 0.01
CA CYS A 135 2.51 -10.11 0.76
C CYS A 135 2.85 -10.86 2.06
N GLN A 136 4.07 -11.40 2.19
CA GLN A 136 4.45 -12.21 3.34
C GLN A 136 4.34 -11.45 4.66
N GLY A 137 3.63 -12.04 5.62
CA GLY A 137 3.42 -11.46 6.95
C GLY A 137 2.31 -10.41 7.03
N ALA A 138 1.55 -10.19 5.95
CA ALA A 138 0.35 -9.37 5.98
C ALA A 138 -0.85 -10.13 6.56
N ASP A 139 -1.66 -9.45 7.35
CA ASP A 139 -2.98 -9.95 7.77
C ASP A 139 -4.01 -9.80 6.65
N TYR A 140 -3.85 -8.74 5.84
CA TYR A 140 -4.69 -8.40 4.70
C TYR A 140 -3.83 -8.04 3.48
N VAL A 141 -4.25 -8.50 2.31
CA VAL A 141 -3.80 -7.95 1.03
C VAL A 141 -4.96 -7.23 0.35
N LEU A 142 -4.76 -5.94 0.07
CA LEU A 142 -5.70 -5.10 -0.67
C LEU A 142 -5.17 -4.92 -2.09
N ILE A 143 -5.98 -5.20 -3.10
CA ILE A 143 -5.57 -5.15 -4.52
C ILE A 143 -6.42 -4.10 -5.21
N ASP A 144 -5.79 -3.09 -5.81
CA ASP A 144 -6.45 -2.19 -6.75
C ASP A 144 -7.01 -3.01 -7.93
N GLN A 145 -8.32 -2.92 -8.19
CA GLN A 145 -8.93 -3.65 -9.30
C GLN A 145 -8.26 -3.34 -10.64
N CYS A 146 -7.72 -2.13 -10.81
CA CYS A 146 -7.07 -1.71 -12.05
C CYS A 146 -5.70 -2.38 -12.24
N MET A 147 -5.05 -2.82 -11.15
CA MET A 147 -3.81 -3.59 -11.23
C MET A 147 -4.05 -5.09 -11.45
N LEU A 148 -5.24 -5.59 -11.09
CA LEU A 148 -5.57 -7.03 -11.15
C LEU A 148 -5.30 -7.69 -12.51
N PRO A 149 -5.63 -7.07 -13.68
CA PRO A 149 -5.35 -7.67 -14.99
C PRO A 149 -3.86 -7.84 -15.31
N PHE A 150 -2.99 -7.14 -14.59
CA PHE A 150 -1.55 -7.12 -14.82
C PHE A 150 -0.77 -8.05 -13.88
N LEU A 151 -1.45 -8.68 -12.91
CA LEU A 151 -0.84 -9.68 -12.04
C LEU A 151 -0.63 -11.00 -12.79
N ALA A 152 0.36 -11.78 -12.35
CA ALA A 152 0.63 -13.10 -12.91
C ALA A 152 -0.61 -14.01 -12.73
N PRO A 153 -0.93 -14.93 -13.66
CA PRO A 153 -2.14 -15.76 -13.59
C PRO A 153 -2.30 -16.56 -12.28
N ASP A 154 -1.21 -16.88 -11.60
CA ASP A 154 -1.17 -17.61 -10.34
C ASP A 154 -1.08 -16.69 -9.09
N TRP A 155 -1.30 -15.38 -9.25
CA TRP A 155 -1.15 -14.40 -8.17
C TRP A 155 -1.90 -14.80 -6.89
N GLU A 156 -3.12 -15.32 -7.03
CA GLU A 156 -3.96 -15.68 -5.89
C GLU A 156 -3.35 -16.85 -5.11
N GLN A 157 -2.79 -17.84 -5.81
CA GLN A 157 -2.09 -18.97 -5.21
C GLN A 157 -0.80 -18.50 -4.52
N VAL A 158 -0.06 -17.57 -5.13
CA VAL A 158 1.14 -17.00 -4.51
C VAL A 158 0.79 -16.30 -3.20
N ILE A 159 -0.25 -15.45 -3.20
CA ILE A 159 -0.65 -14.71 -2.00
C ILE A 159 -1.19 -15.64 -0.90
N LYS A 160 -2.14 -16.52 -1.24
CA LYS A 160 -2.82 -17.33 -0.23
C LYS A 160 -1.99 -18.50 0.27
N THR A 161 -1.23 -19.15 -0.62
CA THR A 161 -0.50 -20.37 -0.29
C THR A 161 0.95 -20.11 0.06
N LYS A 162 1.68 -19.32 -0.74
CA LYS A 162 3.11 -19.10 -0.50
C LYS A 162 3.35 -18.02 0.56
N ALA A 163 2.70 -16.86 0.40
CA ALA A 163 2.78 -15.78 1.40
C ALA A 163 1.90 -16.03 2.64
N GLY A 164 0.97 -17.00 2.56
CA GLY A 164 0.15 -17.44 3.69
C GLY A 164 -0.94 -16.46 4.13
N VAL A 165 -1.36 -15.54 3.25
CA VAL A 165 -2.35 -14.51 3.60
C VAL A 165 -3.77 -15.03 3.41
N ALA A 166 -4.55 -15.10 4.49
CA ALA A 166 -5.92 -15.58 4.46
C ALA A 166 -6.91 -14.55 3.87
N ASN A 167 -6.70 -13.26 4.14
CA ASN A 167 -7.64 -12.22 3.78
C ASN A 167 -7.15 -11.42 2.57
N VAL A 168 -7.77 -11.62 1.42
CA VAL A 168 -7.50 -10.86 0.20
C VAL A 168 -8.76 -10.12 -0.23
N ARG A 169 -8.65 -8.83 -0.51
CA ARG A 169 -9.76 -8.00 -0.96
C ARG A 169 -9.37 -7.21 -2.20
N ILE A 170 -10.26 -7.19 -3.18
CA ILE A 170 -10.13 -6.35 -4.36
C ILE A 170 -10.88 -5.05 -4.07
N LEU A 171 -10.19 -3.92 -4.21
CA LEU A 171 -10.76 -2.59 -4.03
C LEU A 171 -11.13 -2.01 -5.39
N ALA A 172 -12.43 -1.84 -5.58
CA ALA A 172 -13.00 -1.13 -6.69
C ALA A 172 -13.35 0.29 -6.23
N VAL A 173 -12.74 1.30 -6.85
CA VAL A 173 -13.23 2.67 -6.70
C VAL A 173 -14.13 2.95 -7.91
N PRO A 174 -15.43 3.26 -7.72
CA PRO A 174 -16.28 3.64 -8.84
C PRO A 174 -15.71 4.89 -9.51
N ASN A 175 -15.59 4.84 -10.84
CA ASN A 175 -15.20 5.99 -11.67
C ASN A 175 -16.25 7.09 -11.62
#